data_AF-A0A257JLB4-F1
#
_entry.id   AF-A0A257JLB4-F1
#
_cell.length_a   1.000
_cell.length_b   1.000
_cell.length_c   1.000
_cell.angle_alpha   90.00
_cell.angle_beta   90.00
_cell.angle_gamma   90.00
#
_symmetry.space_group_name_H-M   'P 1'
#
loop_
_entity.id
_entity.type
_entity.pdbx_description
1 polymer ?
#
loop_
_entity_poly.entity_id
_entity_poly.type
_entity_poly.pdbx_seq_one_letter_code
_entity_poly.pdbx_strand_id
1 'polypeptide(L)'
;MTEKLPEKPMLITKTMSEDLRLLWRRCGFTPAEFMAWQASVPDGLTEEMIVGWISLRIQNALPSHWNFVIERWQTMPNAKSNPSKTTAQTRTVGRPKAVSGTNRIAVTDEMHTLFLSELKRTGADIDLDIVQIGDAPEGLNGRVVQILKHRTAKTVRDDYWEFVMRRLACMPDFVLRR
;
A
#
# COMPACT_ATOMS: atom_id res chain seq x y z
N MET A 1 -14.31 29.89 -38.53
CA MET A 1 -13.88 28.52 -38.19
C MET A 1 -12.37 28.48 -38.37
N THR A 2 -11.61 28.54 -37.28
CA THR A 2 -10.15 28.39 -37.30
C THR A 2 -9.85 26.90 -37.37
N GLU A 3 -9.52 26.42 -38.57
CA GLU A 3 -9.01 25.07 -38.79
C GLU A 3 -7.63 24.98 -38.09
N LYS A 4 -7.62 24.43 -36.87
CA LYS A 4 -6.36 24.20 -36.14
C LYS A 4 -5.62 23.08 -36.85
N LEU A 5 -4.48 23.40 -37.43
CA LEU A 5 -3.54 22.43 -37.97
C LEU A 5 -3.19 21.39 -36.89
N PRO A 6 -3.09 20.09 -37.25
CA PRO A 6 -2.81 19.04 -36.29
C PRO A 6 -1.42 19.24 -35.69
N GLU A 7 -1.37 19.45 -34.37
CA GLU A 7 -0.10 19.53 -33.64
C GLU A 7 0.58 18.16 -33.64
N LYS A 8 1.90 18.16 -33.90
CA LYS A 8 2.69 16.94 -33.87
C LYS A 8 2.90 16.50 -32.40
N PRO A 9 2.57 15.25 -32.03
CA PRO A 9 2.85 14.74 -30.70
C PRO A 9 4.35 14.77 -30.40
N MET A 10 4.70 15.17 -29.19
CA MET A 10 6.04 15.08 -28.64
C MET A 10 6.18 13.88 -27.70
N LEU A 11 7.40 13.36 -27.61
CA LEU A 11 7.74 12.26 -26.72
C LEU A 11 8.13 12.82 -25.34
N ILE A 12 7.45 12.35 -24.29
CA ILE A 12 7.78 12.62 -22.90
C ILE A 12 8.95 11.74 -22.49
N THR A 13 10.04 12.37 -22.10
CA THR A 13 11.20 11.67 -21.54
C THR A 13 10.99 11.35 -20.07
N LYS A 14 11.82 10.44 -19.54
CA LYS A 14 11.80 10.11 -18.11
C LYS A 14 11.99 11.35 -17.22
N THR A 15 12.94 12.21 -17.58
CA THR A 15 13.23 13.45 -16.83
C THR A 15 12.03 14.39 -16.81
N MET A 16 11.34 14.56 -17.94
CA MET A 16 10.13 15.39 -18.00
C MET A 16 9.01 14.86 -17.08
N SER A 17 8.82 13.54 -17.04
CA SER A 17 7.85 12.92 -16.13
C SER A 17 8.25 13.07 -14.66
N GLU A 18 9.55 13.01 -14.35
CA GLU A 18 10.07 13.25 -13.00
C GLU A 18 9.82 14.70 -12.56
N ASP A 19 10.07 15.68 -13.43
CA ASP A 19 9.78 17.09 -13.17
C ASP A 19 8.29 17.33 -12.91
N LEU A 20 7.43 16.72 -13.73
CA LEU A 20 5.98 16.77 -13.56
C LEU A 20 5.55 16.15 -12.21
N ARG A 21 6.16 15.02 -11.84
CA ARG A 21 5.90 14.36 -10.56
C ARG A 21 6.36 15.20 -9.37
N LEU A 22 7.46 15.95 -9.49
CA LEU A 22 7.91 16.88 -8.46
C LEU A 22 6.92 18.03 -8.27
N LEU A 23 6.45 18.63 -9.36
CA LEU A 23 5.40 19.67 -9.32
C LEU A 23 4.11 19.14 -8.69
N TRP A 24 3.68 17.95 -9.09
CA TRP A 24 2.49 17.29 -8.55
C TRP A 24 2.61 17.08 -7.02
N ARG A 25 3.73 16.53 -6.55
CA ARG A 25 4.00 16.34 -5.11
C ARG A 25 4.09 17.65 -4.35
N ARG A 26 4.69 18.68 -4.96
CA ARG A 26 4.83 20.01 -4.37
C ARG A 26 3.47 20.65 -4.10
N CYS A 27 2.56 20.57 -5.06
CA CYS A 27 1.25 21.22 -5.00
C CYS A 27 0.22 20.40 -4.23
N GLY A 28 0.35 19.06 -4.19
CA GLY A 28 -0.52 18.18 -3.41
C GLY A 28 -1.96 18.11 -3.93
N PHE A 29 -2.17 18.41 -5.21
CA PHE A 29 -3.46 18.27 -5.91
C PHE A 29 -3.47 16.98 -6.71
N THR A 30 -4.56 16.22 -6.69
CA THR A 30 -4.72 15.10 -7.62
C THR A 30 -4.94 15.64 -9.05
N PRO A 31 -4.64 14.87 -10.11
CA PRO A 31 -4.98 15.26 -11.47
C PRO A 31 -6.47 15.61 -11.66
N ALA A 32 -7.40 14.88 -11.03
CA ALA A 32 -8.83 15.23 -10.99
C ALA A 32 -9.07 16.64 -10.39
N GLU A 33 -8.53 16.90 -9.20
CA GLU A 33 -8.69 18.20 -8.54
C GLU A 33 -8.03 19.34 -9.34
N PHE A 34 -6.87 19.06 -9.95
CA PHE A 34 -6.18 19.99 -10.83
C PHE A 34 -7.10 20.42 -11.97
N MET A 35 -7.73 19.47 -12.65
CA MET A 35 -8.66 19.72 -13.77
C MET A 35 -9.91 20.47 -13.31
N ALA A 36 -10.51 20.06 -12.19
CA ALA A 36 -11.69 20.70 -11.63
C ALA A 36 -11.46 22.17 -11.23
N TRP A 37 -10.21 22.53 -10.91
CA TRP A 37 -9.84 23.90 -10.53
C TRP A 37 -9.50 24.79 -11.74
N GLN A 38 -9.33 24.23 -12.93
CA GLN A 38 -9.07 25.03 -14.14
C GLN A 38 -10.38 25.53 -14.76
N ALA A 39 -10.44 26.84 -15.02
CA ALA A 39 -11.58 27.45 -15.70
C ALA A 39 -11.70 27.05 -17.19
N SER A 40 -10.57 26.72 -17.83
CA SER A 40 -10.54 26.29 -19.23
C SER A 40 -9.47 25.24 -19.41
N VAL A 41 -9.90 24.05 -19.81
CA VAL A 41 -9.05 22.90 -20.12
C VAL A 41 -8.95 22.79 -21.64
N PRO A 42 -7.74 22.59 -22.21
CA PRO A 42 -7.57 22.33 -23.63
C PRO A 42 -8.42 21.15 -24.10
N ASP A 43 -9.01 21.26 -25.29
CA ASP A 43 -9.84 20.20 -25.84
C ASP A 43 -9.05 18.88 -25.98
N GLY A 44 -9.70 17.77 -25.63
CA GLY A 44 -9.11 16.44 -25.62
C GLY A 44 -8.13 16.14 -24.48
N LEU A 45 -7.75 17.11 -23.63
CA LEU A 45 -6.94 16.81 -22.45
C LEU A 45 -7.80 16.14 -21.37
N THR A 46 -7.42 14.93 -20.96
CA THR A 46 -8.13 14.16 -19.93
C THR A 46 -7.25 13.90 -18.71
N GLU A 47 -7.88 13.60 -17.57
CA GLU A 47 -7.17 13.21 -16.34
C GLU A 47 -6.26 11.98 -16.57
N GLU A 48 -6.76 10.98 -17.29
CA GLU A 48 -6.05 9.73 -17.57
C GLU A 48 -4.74 9.98 -18.33
N MET A 49 -4.72 10.97 -19.24
CA MET A 49 -3.50 11.38 -19.95
C MET A 49 -2.46 11.90 -18.97
N ILE A 50 -2.86 12.77 -18.06
CA ILE A 50 -1.96 13.36 -17.06
C ILE A 50 -1.42 12.29 -16.10
N VAL A 51 -2.27 11.40 -15.60
CA VAL A 51 -1.86 10.24 -14.79
C VAL A 51 -0.92 9.34 -15.56
N GLY A 52 -1.21 9.10 -16.85
CA GLY A 52 -0.37 8.35 -17.77
C GLY A 52 1.02 8.97 -17.94
N TRP A 53 1.11 10.28 -18.06
CA TRP A 53 2.39 11.01 -18.16
C TRP A 53 3.20 10.96 -16.88
N ILE A 54 2.56 11.14 -15.71
CA ILE A 54 3.21 11.04 -14.40
C ILE A 54 3.74 9.62 -14.14
N SER A 55 3.06 8.59 -14.65
CA SER A 55 3.45 7.19 -14.50
C SER A 55 4.32 6.65 -15.65
N LEU A 56 4.59 7.47 -16.67
CA LEU A 56 5.22 7.06 -17.95
C LEU A 56 4.49 5.94 -18.71
N ARG A 57 3.21 5.69 -18.40
CA ARG A 57 2.35 4.76 -19.17
C ARG A 57 2.00 5.33 -20.55
N ILE A 58 1.88 6.66 -20.63
CA ILE A 58 1.66 7.38 -21.89
C ILE A 58 2.90 8.24 -22.11
N GLN A 59 3.56 8.06 -23.26
CA GLN A 59 4.78 8.78 -23.61
C GLN A 59 4.56 9.83 -24.70
N ASN A 60 3.39 9.85 -25.34
CA ASN A 60 3.06 10.87 -26.33
C ASN A 60 2.18 11.93 -25.69
N ALA A 61 2.54 13.19 -25.90
CA ALA A 61 1.71 14.34 -25.50
C ALA A 61 1.65 15.34 -26.63
N LEU A 62 0.52 16.05 -26.74
CA LEU A 62 0.48 17.25 -27.56
C LEU A 62 1.25 18.36 -26.83
N PRO A 63 2.13 19.11 -27.50
CA PRO A 63 2.91 20.18 -26.86
C PRO A 63 2.02 21.21 -26.14
N SER A 64 0.87 21.57 -26.73
CA SER A 64 -0.10 22.48 -26.10
C SER A 64 -0.63 21.95 -24.77
N HIS A 65 -0.97 20.66 -24.71
CA HIS A 65 -1.45 20.03 -23.49
C HIS A 65 -0.37 19.94 -22.42
N TRP A 66 0.84 19.54 -22.81
CA TRP A 66 1.97 19.43 -21.89
C TRP A 66 2.32 20.78 -21.27
N ASN A 67 2.46 21.82 -22.10
CA ASN A 67 2.80 23.17 -21.65
C ASN A 67 1.71 23.74 -20.74
N PHE A 68 0.43 23.57 -21.12
CA PHE A 68 -0.69 23.98 -20.27
C PHE A 68 -0.60 23.36 -18.88
N VAL A 69 -0.35 22.05 -18.81
CA VAL A 69 -0.28 21.32 -17.54
C VAL A 69 0.89 21.80 -16.68
N ILE A 70 2.09 21.97 -17.26
CA ILE A 70 3.27 22.45 -16.55
C ILE A 70 3.09 23.89 -16.04
N GLU A 71 2.65 24.81 -16.91
CA GLU A 71 2.44 26.22 -16.55
C GLU A 71 1.45 26.35 -15.39
N ARG A 72 0.31 25.66 -15.48
CA ARG A 72 -0.70 25.69 -14.42
C ARG A 72 -0.16 25.12 -13.11
N TRP A 73 0.52 23.98 -13.12
CA TRP A 73 1.09 23.42 -11.88
C TRP A 73 2.21 24.25 -11.28
N GLN A 74 2.99 24.98 -12.09
CA GLN A 74 4.01 25.90 -11.60
C GLN A 74 3.39 27.09 -10.85
N THR A 75 2.25 27.60 -11.32
CA THR A 75 1.51 28.70 -10.67
C THR A 75 0.76 28.29 -9.39
N MET A 76 0.58 26.99 -9.14
CA MET A 76 -0.12 26.53 -7.96
C MET A 76 0.69 26.74 -6.67
N PRO A 77 0.04 27.11 -5.56
CA PRO A 77 0.69 27.21 -4.26
C PRO A 77 1.14 25.83 -3.76
N ASN A 78 2.20 25.82 -2.96
CA ASN A 78 2.72 24.59 -2.34
C ASN A 78 1.71 23.99 -1.37
N ALA A 79 1.57 22.66 -1.34
CA ALA A 79 0.64 21.91 -0.48
C ALA A 79 0.76 22.28 1.01
N LYS A 80 1.97 22.64 1.46
CA LYS A 80 2.25 23.03 2.85
C LYS A 80 1.50 24.28 3.31
N SER A 81 0.94 25.08 2.40
CA SER A 81 0.10 26.24 2.74
C SER A 81 -1.38 25.90 2.90
N ASN A 82 -1.80 24.65 2.67
CA ASN A 82 -3.21 24.25 2.73
C ASN A 82 -3.47 23.29 3.91
N PRO A 83 -3.90 23.79 5.08
CA PRO A 83 -4.06 22.99 6.29
C PRO A 83 -5.13 21.89 6.14
N SER A 84 -6.08 22.06 5.22
CA SER A 84 -7.16 21.13 4.90
C SER A 84 -6.70 19.79 4.30
N LYS A 85 -5.50 19.74 3.70
CA LYS A 85 -4.92 18.49 3.15
C LYS A 85 -3.96 17.78 4.09
N THR A 86 -3.45 18.46 5.12
CA THR A 86 -2.65 17.82 6.18
C THR A 86 -3.48 16.79 6.94
N THR A 87 -4.79 17.02 7.08
CA THR A 87 -5.75 16.09 7.71
C THR A 87 -6.25 14.97 6.78
N ALA A 88 -6.10 15.10 5.46
CA ALA A 88 -6.50 14.05 4.51
C ALA A 88 -5.37 13.05 4.24
N GLN A 89 -4.11 13.50 4.25
CA GLN A 89 -2.94 12.59 4.21
C GLN A 89 -2.85 11.69 5.45
N THR A 90 -3.43 12.09 6.59
CA THR A 90 -3.57 11.21 7.75
C THR A 90 -4.74 10.21 7.64
N ARG A 91 -5.63 10.30 6.65
CA ARG A 91 -6.72 9.32 6.44
C ARG A 91 -6.32 8.13 5.56
N THR A 92 -5.16 8.20 4.92
CA THR A 92 -4.43 7.02 4.39
C THR A 92 -3.38 6.51 5.39
N VAL A 93 -3.40 6.98 6.63
CA VAL A 93 -2.83 6.21 7.74
C VAL A 93 -3.91 5.21 8.08
N GLY A 94 -3.67 3.93 7.74
CA GLY A 94 -4.52 2.84 8.19
C GLY A 94 -4.84 3.02 9.67
N ARG A 95 -6.07 2.63 10.04
CA ARG A 95 -6.58 2.45 11.41
C ARG A 95 -5.47 2.65 12.45
N PRO A 96 -5.52 3.68 13.32
CA PRO A 96 -4.42 4.02 14.20
C PRO A 96 -3.89 2.73 14.81
N LYS A 97 -2.67 2.37 14.41
CA LYS A 97 -2.03 1.15 14.87
C LYS A 97 -1.87 1.38 16.36
N ALA A 98 -2.69 0.71 17.16
CA ALA A 98 -2.51 0.68 18.59
C ALA A 98 -1.02 0.47 18.82
N VAL A 99 -0.39 1.41 19.51
CA VAL A 99 1.02 1.36 19.87
C VAL A 99 1.14 0.29 20.95
N SER A 100 0.85 -0.95 20.58
CA SER A 100 1.15 -2.11 21.40
C SER A 100 2.59 -2.42 21.06
N GLY A 101 3.50 -2.05 21.96
CA GLY A 101 4.96 -2.16 21.83
C GLY A 101 5.45 -3.60 21.70
N THR A 102 5.05 -4.27 20.62
CA THR A 102 5.33 -5.67 20.36
C THR A 102 6.55 -5.79 19.49
N ASN A 103 7.58 -6.42 20.05
CA ASN A 103 8.83 -6.63 19.36
C ASN A 103 8.61 -7.65 18.25
N ARG A 104 9.01 -7.32 17.03
CA ARG A 104 9.01 -8.29 15.94
C ARG A 104 10.29 -9.10 16.02
N ILE A 105 10.15 -10.41 16.09
CA ILE A 105 11.26 -11.35 16.04
C ILE A 105 11.40 -11.93 14.63
N ALA A 106 12.63 -12.25 14.24
CA ALA A 106 12.90 -12.96 13.00
C ALA A 106 12.49 -14.43 13.17
N VAL A 107 11.75 -14.97 12.18
CA VAL A 107 11.37 -16.39 12.20
C VAL A 107 12.51 -17.20 11.60
N THR A 108 13.27 -17.90 12.45
CA THR A 108 14.37 -18.77 12.02
C THR A 108 13.85 -20.10 11.47
N ASP A 109 14.71 -20.83 10.75
CA ASP A 109 14.41 -22.20 10.30
C ASP A 109 14.08 -23.15 11.47
N GLU A 110 14.81 -23.03 12.58
CA GLU A 110 14.60 -23.84 13.78
C GLU A 110 13.23 -23.59 14.40
N MET A 111 12.83 -22.32 14.53
CA MET A 111 11.52 -21.92 15.01
C MET A 111 10.41 -22.53 14.15
N HIS A 112 10.53 -22.38 12.82
CA HIS A 112 9.54 -22.92 11.88
C HIS A 112 9.44 -24.45 11.96
N THR A 113 10.58 -25.14 12.08
CA THR A 113 10.64 -26.59 12.24
C THR A 113 9.92 -27.03 13.51
N LEU A 114 10.18 -26.35 14.63
CA LEU A 114 9.52 -26.62 15.91
C LEU A 114 8.00 -26.41 15.84
N PHE A 115 7.56 -25.34 15.20
CA PHE A 115 6.13 -25.07 15.01
C PHE A 115 5.43 -26.16 14.18
N LEU A 116 6.06 -26.63 13.10
CA LEU A 116 5.52 -27.72 12.29
C LEU A 116 5.51 -29.05 13.04
N SER A 117 6.54 -29.35 13.83
CA SER A 117 6.55 -30.58 14.64
C SER A 117 5.46 -30.56 15.69
N GLU A 118 5.21 -29.41 16.31
CA GLU A 118 4.14 -29.24 17.30
C GLU A 118 2.75 -29.38 16.65
N LEU A 119 2.50 -28.73 15.51
CA LEU A 119 1.24 -28.92 14.76
C LEU A 119 1.00 -30.38 14.38
N LYS A 120 2.07 -31.11 14.01
CA LYS A 120 1.97 -32.53 13.66
C LYS A 120 1.74 -33.41 14.90
N ARG A 121 2.38 -33.09 16.03
CA ARG A 121 2.24 -33.79 17.32
C ARG A 121 0.82 -33.67 17.83
N THR A 122 0.24 -32.48 17.79
CA THR A 122 -1.07 -32.16 18.38
C THR A 122 -2.23 -32.39 17.43
N GLY A 123 -1.98 -32.44 16.12
CA GLY A 123 -3.04 -32.52 15.11
C GLY A 123 -3.96 -31.28 15.10
N ALA A 124 -3.51 -30.17 15.69
CA ALA A 124 -4.34 -28.99 15.93
C ALA A 124 -4.81 -28.33 14.64
N ASP A 125 -6.09 -27.96 14.62
CA ASP A 125 -6.67 -27.09 13.61
C ASP A 125 -6.33 -25.63 13.94
N ILE A 126 -5.76 -24.92 12.97
CA ILE A 126 -5.28 -23.55 13.16
C ILE A 126 -6.43 -22.60 13.53
N ASP A 127 -7.60 -22.76 12.91
CA ASP A 127 -8.69 -21.82 13.10
C ASP A 127 -9.47 -22.14 14.38
N LEU A 128 -9.71 -23.42 14.66
CA LEU A 128 -10.48 -23.84 15.85
C LEU A 128 -9.64 -23.88 17.12
N ASP A 129 -8.45 -24.50 17.07
CA ASP A 129 -7.67 -24.84 18.27
C ASP A 129 -6.65 -23.76 18.68
N ILE A 130 -6.41 -22.78 17.81
CA ILE A 130 -5.46 -21.69 18.05
C ILE A 130 -6.15 -20.32 18.04
N VAL A 131 -6.97 -20.02 17.03
CA VAL A 131 -7.49 -18.65 16.81
C VAL A 131 -8.82 -18.37 17.52
N GLN A 132 -9.74 -19.33 17.58
CA GLN A 132 -11.08 -19.11 18.15
C GLN A 132 -11.17 -19.23 19.68
N ILE A 133 -10.06 -19.50 20.37
CA ILE A 133 -10.04 -19.55 21.83
C ILE A 133 -9.88 -18.13 22.38
N GLY A 134 -10.72 -17.78 23.35
CA GLY A 134 -10.98 -16.42 23.84
C GLY A 134 -9.83 -15.67 24.53
N ASP A 135 -8.58 -16.00 24.24
CA ASP A 135 -7.37 -15.33 24.77
C ASP A 135 -6.34 -15.01 23.65
N ALA A 136 -6.76 -15.05 22.37
CA ALA A 136 -5.88 -14.73 21.26
C ALA A 136 -5.48 -13.24 21.28
N PRO A 137 -4.17 -12.91 21.13
CA PRO A 137 -3.70 -11.53 21.04
C PRO A 137 -4.40 -10.73 19.94
N GLU A 138 -4.63 -9.44 20.17
CA GLU A 138 -5.34 -8.59 19.21
C GLU A 138 -4.64 -8.59 17.84
N GLY A 139 -5.37 -9.04 16.82
CA GLY A 139 -4.90 -9.11 15.44
C GLY A 139 -4.20 -10.42 15.07
N LEU A 140 -4.13 -11.40 15.98
CA LEU A 140 -3.82 -12.78 15.63
C LEU A 140 -5.07 -13.41 14.99
N ASN A 141 -4.96 -13.82 13.73
CA ASN A 141 -6.04 -14.50 13.01
C ASN A 141 -5.48 -15.70 12.24
N GLY A 142 -6.37 -16.54 11.71
CA GLY A 142 -5.99 -17.73 10.95
C GLY A 142 -5.03 -17.44 9.81
N ARG A 143 -5.21 -16.29 9.14
CA ARG A 143 -4.32 -15.86 8.07
C ARG A 143 -2.88 -15.63 8.55
N VAL A 144 -2.68 -15.03 9.72
CA VAL A 144 -1.35 -14.83 10.32
C VAL A 144 -0.68 -16.17 10.62
N VAL A 145 -1.41 -17.11 11.21
CA VAL A 145 -0.87 -18.44 11.54
C VAL A 145 -0.60 -19.27 10.27
N GLN A 146 -1.43 -19.16 9.23
CA GLN A 146 -1.16 -19.77 7.92
C GLN A 146 0.11 -19.20 7.27
N ILE A 147 0.33 -17.89 7.37
CA ILE A 147 1.55 -17.25 6.88
C ILE A 147 2.80 -17.79 7.59
N LEU A 148 2.70 -18.10 8.89
CA LEU A 148 3.77 -18.79 9.64
C LEU A 148 3.97 -20.22 9.14
N LYS A 149 2.87 -20.98 8.95
CA LYS A 149 2.91 -22.35 8.43
C LYS A 149 3.61 -22.43 7.07
N HIS A 150 3.29 -21.53 6.15
CA HIS A 150 3.87 -21.50 4.80
C HIS A 150 5.16 -20.69 4.68
N ARG A 151 5.74 -20.24 5.80
CA ARG A 151 6.97 -19.45 5.86
C ARG A 151 6.96 -18.20 4.95
N THR A 152 5.78 -17.61 4.75
CA THR A 152 5.64 -16.45 3.86
C THR A 152 6.08 -15.15 4.56
N ALA A 153 6.12 -15.14 5.90
CA ALA A 153 6.65 -14.02 6.68
C ALA A 153 8.08 -14.28 7.17
N LYS A 154 8.94 -13.27 7.04
CA LYS A 154 10.31 -13.26 7.61
C LYS A 154 10.35 -12.85 9.08
N THR A 155 9.31 -12.14 9.54
CA THR A 155 9.20 -11.66 10.93
C THR A 155 7.79 -11.83 11.45
N VAL A 156 7.67 -12.13 12.73
CA VAL A 156 6.40 -12.27 13.47
C VAL A 156 6.47 -11.41 14.72
N ARG A 157 5.33 -11.00 15.28
CA ARG A 157 5.32 -10.41 16.62
C ARG A 157 5.67 -11.50 17.65
N ASP A 158 6.44 -11.14 18.66
CA ASP A 158 6.83 -11.99 19.76
C ASP A 158 5.63 -12.59 20.51
N ASP A 159 4.64 -11.76 20.84
CA ASP A 159 3.41 -12.14 21.53
C ASP A 159 2.61 -13.21 20.76
N TYR A 160 2.54 -13.07 19.43
CA TYR A 160 1.88 -14.06 18.57
C TYR A 160 2.62 -15.39 18.58
N TRP A 161 3.96 -15.35 18.51
CA TRP A 161 4.78 -16.55 18.52
C TRP A 161 4.65 -17.29 19.85
N GLU A 162 4.80 -16.57 20.95
CA GLU A 162 4.72 -17.13 22.29
C GLU A 162 3.33 -17.73 22.56
N PHE A 163 2.25 -17.03 22.20
CA PHE A 163 0.90 -17.53 22.35
C PHE A 163 0.68 -18.84 21.57
N VAL A 164 1.06 -18.87 20.29
CA VAL A 164 0.86 -20.06 19.43
C VAL A 164 1.66 -21.25 19.94
N MET A 165 2.94 -21.06 20.29
CA MET A 165 3.80 -22.14 20.76
C MET A 165 3.39 -22.64 22.15
N ARG A 166 3.07 -21.73 23.08
CA ARG A 166 2.54 -22.10 24.41
C ARG A 166 1.26 -22.92 24.28
N ARG A 167 0.37 -22.51 23.38
CA ARG A 167 -0.90 -23.20 23.15
C ARG A 167 -0.70 -24.62 22.63
N LEU A 168 0.15 -24.78 21.61
CA LEU A 168 0.46 -26.10 21.07
C LEU A 168 1.14 -26.99 22.11
N ALA A 169 2.07 -26.45 22.90
CA ALA A 169 2.73 -27.20 23.96
C ALA A 169 1.75 -27.71 25.04
N CYS A 170 0.65 -27.00 25.30
CA CYS A 170 -0.38 -27.42 26.25
C CYS A 170 -1.36 -28.47 25.69
N MET A 171 -1.33 -28.75 24.39
CA MET A 171 -2.21 -29.75 23.78
C MET A 171 -1.63 -31.16 23.94
N PRO A 172 -2.48 -32.16 24.25
CA PRO A 172 -2.05 -33.54 24.27
C PRO A 172 -1.62 -34.01 22.88
N ASP A 173 -0.77 -35.03 22.84
CA ASP A 173 -0.41 -35.69 21.59
C ASP A 173 -1.68 -36.23 20.92
N PHE A 174 -1.76 -36.04 19.60
CA PHE A 174 -2.78 -36.65 18.77
C PHE A 174 -2.49 -38.15 18.66
N VAL A 175 -2.97 -38.90 19.66
CA VAL A 175 -2.97 -40.36 19.59
C VAL A 175 -4.07 -40.74 18.59
N LEU A 176 -3.66 -41.10 17.38
CA LEU A 176 -4.52 -41.80 16.42
C LEU A 176 -5.12 -43.01 17.15
N ARG A 177 -6.37 -42.89 17.62
CA ARG A 177 -7.15 -44.06 18.04
C ARG A 177 -7.33 -44.91 16.78
N ARG A 178 -6.53 -45.97 16.69
CA ARG A 178 -6.63 -47.03 15.69
C ARG A 178 -8.01 -47.67 15.73
#